data_AF-A0A4S0RKE3-F1
#
_entry.id   AF-A0A4S0RKE3-F1
#
_cell.length_a   1.000
_cell.length_b   1.000
_cell.length_c   1.000
_cell.angle_alpha   90.00
_cell.angle_beta   90.00
_cell.angle_gamma   90.00
#
_symmetry.space_group_name_H-M   'P 1'
#
loop_
_entity.id
_entity.type
_entity.pdbx_description
1 polymer ?
#
loop_
_entity_poly.entity_id
_entity_poly.type
_entity_poly.pdbx_seq_one_letter_code
_entity_poly.pdbx_strand_id
1 'polypeptide(L)'
;LAGDLERGHIFTDRILHLRGRQETLLLGAATMHGILQKLLKGVSVVTRPRLSHLAYAGSKKLTRLPRRTAIVAFSADEVYAIAELIRRQQGGAAVVLGALSPRTRNAQVEIFQSGDVDYLVATDAIGMGLNLDLEHVA
;
A
#
# COMPACT_ATOMS: atom_id res chain seq x y z
N LEU A 1 7.48 11.05 -0.22
CA LEU A 1 8.63 11.15 0.71
C LEU A 1 8.32 12.17 1.81
N ALA A 2 8.14 13.46 1.50
CA ALA A 2 7.90 14.50 2.53
C ALA A 2 6.70 15.43 2.23
N GLY A 3 5.81 15.04 1.32
CA GLY A 3 4.68 15.87 0.85
C GLY A 3 3.39 15.76 1.68
N ASP A 4 3.38 15.01 2.78
CA ASP A 4 2.23 14.88 3.68
C ASP A 4 2.08 16.19 4.50
N LEU A 5 0.89 16.78 4.54
CA LEU A 5 0.66 18.08 5.19
C LEU A 5 0.83 18.02 6.71
N GLU A 6 0.50 16.89 7.33
CA GLU A 6 0.54 16.75 8.79
C GLU A 6 1.91 16.23 9.26
N ARG A 7 2.48 15.28 8.52
CA ARG A 7 3.67 14.52 8.93
C ARG A 7 4.90 14.74 8.06
N GLY A 8 4.76 15.45 6.94
CA GLY A 8 5.87 15.70 6.00
C GLY A 8 7.04 16.46 6.63
N HIS A 9 6.75 17.33 7.61
CA HIS A 9 7.77 18.09 8.35
C HIS A 9 8.81 17.17 9.03
N ILE A 10 8.41 15.98 9.49
CA ILE A 10 9.31 14.99 10.09
C ILE A 10 10.36 14.55 9.07
N PHE A 11 9.95 14.23 7.85
CA PHE A 11 10.87 13.82 6.79
C PHE A 11 11.74 14.99 6.32
N THR A 12 11.17 16.19 6.18
CA THR A 12 11.92 17.40 5.81
C THR A 12 13.05 17.69 6.79
N ASP A 13 12.78 17.65 8.10
CA ASP A 13 13.80 17.82 9.14
C ASP A 13 14.93 16.80 8.98
N ARG A 14 14.60 15.51 8.83
CA ARG A 14 15.61 14.46 8.66
C ARG A 14 16.44 14.63 7.38
N ILE A 15 15.81 15.02 6.28
CA ILE A 15 16.51 15.29 5.01
C ILE A 15 17.51 16.42 5.18
N LEU A 16 17.18 17.47 5.93
CA LEU A 16 18.05 18.63 6.10
C LEU A 16 19.15 18.40 7.13
N HIS A 17 18.83 17.74 8.25
CA HIS A 17 19.69 17.73 9.43
C HIS A 17 20.32 16.37 9.77
N LEU A 18 19.88 15.26 9.17
CA LEU A 18 20.43 13.94 9.45
C LEU A 18 21.35 13.48 8.32
N ARG A 19 22.57 13.07 8.66
CA ARG A 19 23.54 12.49 7.72
C ARG A 19 23.98 11.11 8.20
N GLY A 20 23.94 10.14 7.30
CA GLY A 20 24.55 8.84 7.53
C GLY A 20 26.07 8.94 7.62
N ARG A 21 26.70 7.94 8.23
CA ARG A 21 28.16 7.92 8.46
C ARG A 21 28.98 7.75 7.18
N GLN A 22 28.41 7.07 6.19
CA GLN A 22 29.04 6.83 4.88
C GLN A 22 28.21 7.47 3.77
N GLU A 23 26.93 7.12 3.72
CA GLU A 23 25.97 7.68 2.76
C GLU A 23 24.61 7.90 3.42
N THR A 24 23.80 8.76 2.79
CA THR A 24 22.39 8.97 3.17
C THR A 24 21.52 8.60 1.98
N LEU A 25 20.78 7.50 2.11
CA LEU A 25 19.89 7.01 1.07
C LEU A 25 18.46 7.55 1.28
N LEU A 26 17.92 8.19 0.25
CA LEU A 26 16.54 8.66 0.21
C LEU A 26 15.75 7.81 -0.79
N LEU A 27 14.84 6.99 -0.28
CA LEU A 27 14.00 6.09 -1.10
C LEU A 27 12.59 6.64 -1.22
N GLY A 28 12.12 6.87 -2.44
CA GLY A 28 10.78 7.38 -2.68
C GLY A 28 10.43 7.59 -4.15
N ALA A 29 9.24 8.13 -4.39
CA ALA A 29 8.74 8.41 -5.74
C ALA A 29 9.55 9.52 -6.44
N ALA A 30 9.65 9.41 -7.78
CA ALA A 30 10.36 10.36 -8.63
C ALA A 30 9.80 11.79 -8.55
N THR A 31 8.56 11.97 -8.09
CA THR A 31 7.94 13.29 -7.87
C THR A 31 8.73 14.17 -6.89
N MET A 32 9.53 13.57 -6.00
CA MET A 32 10.38 14.30 -5.05
C MET A 32 11.73 14.73 -5.65
N HIS A 33 12.09 14.25 -6.85
CA HIS A 33 13.39 14.47 -7.45
C HIS A 33 13.76 15.96 -7.57
N GLY A 34 12.85 16.76 -8.15
CA GLY A 34 13.12 18.17 -8.43
C GLY A 34 13.34 19.02 -7.18
N ILE A 35 12.61 18.74 -6.09
CA ILE A 35 12.82 19.47 -4.83
C ILE A 35 14.11 19.02 -4.14
N LEU A 36 14.44 17.73 -4.18
CA LEU A 36 15.67 17.21 -3.59
C LEU A 36 16.92 17.74 -4.29
N GLN A 37 16.91 17.88 -5.62
CA GLN A 37 18.02 18.49 -6.35
C GLN A 37 18.26 19.96 -5.98
N LYS A 38 17.19 20.72 -5.70
CA LYS A 38 17.30 22.12 -5.26
C LYS A 38 17.84 22.24 -3.84
N LEU A 39 17.43 21.33 -2.95
CA LEU A 39 17.83 21.34 -1.54
C LEU A 39 19.22 20.75 -1.31
N LEU A 40 19.58 19.69 -2.03
CA LEU A 40 20.80 18.91 -1.85
C LEU A 40 21.66 18.99 -3.12
N LYS A 41 22.62 19.92 -3.12
CA LYS A 41 23.57 20.05 -4.23
C LYS A 41 24.40 18.78 -4.38
N GLY A 42 24.49 18.26 -5.61
CA GLY A 42 25.29 17.07 -5.92
C GLY A 42 24.64 15.73 -5.57
N VAL A 43 23.32 15.69 -5.28
CA VAL A 43 22.61 14.43 -5.03
C VAL A 43 22.65 13.51 -6.26
N SER A 44 23.07 12.26 -6.07
CA SER A 44 23.00 11.22 -7.08
C SER A 44 21.61 10.58 -7.10
N VAL A 45 21.12 10.23 -8.28
CA VAL A 45 19.75 9.70 -8.44
C VAL A 45 19.79 8.44 -9.27
N VAL A 46 19.22 7.37 -8.70
CA VAL A 46 19.08 6.07 -9.34
C VAL A 46 17.60 5.75 -9.45
N THR A 47 17.11 5.62 -10.68
CA THR A 47 15.72 5.23 -10.95
C THR A 47 15.60 3.72 -11.06
N ARG A 48 14.53 3.16 -10.48
CA ARG A 48 14.16 1.75 -10.62
C ARG A 48 12.79 1.68 -11.28
N PRO A 49 12.65 1.06 -12.48
CA PRO A 49 11.33 0.83 -13.06
C PRO A 49 10.56 -0.19 -12.22
N ARG A 50 9.24 -0.23 -12.41
CA ARG A 50 8.40 -1.26 -11.79
C ARG A 50 8.87 -2.65 -12.22
N LEU A 51 8.93 -3.58 -11.28
CA LEU A 51 9.36 -4.96 -11.55
C LEU A 51 8.32 -5.73 -12.39
N SER A 52 7.04 -5.41 -12.24
CA SER A 52 5.92 -6.05 -12.92
C SER A 52 5.16 -5.09 -13.85
N HIS A 53 4.47 -5.65 -14.84
CA HIS A 53 3.54 -4.87 -15.67
C HIS A 53 2.22 -4.63 -14.91
N LEU A 54 1.67 -3.43 -15.00
CA LEU A 54 0.35 -3.08 -14.48
C LEU A 54 -0.54 -2.62 -15.63
N ALA A 55 -1.70 -3.24 -15.77
CA ALA A 55 -2.73 -2.85 -16.72
C ALA A 55 -4.07 -2.62 -16.03
N TYR A 56 -4.86 -1.69 -16.57
CA TYR A 56 -6.24 -1.51 -16.18
C TYR A 56 -7.10 -2.63 -16.76
N ALA A 57 -7.79 -3.38 -15.90
CA ALA A 57 -8.59 -4.54 -16.29
C ALA A 57 -10.06 -4.22 -16.64
N GLY A 58 -10.43 -2.94 -16.70
CA GLY A 58 -11.82 -2.49 -16.89
C GLY A 58 -12.62 -2.44 -15.59
N SER A 59 -13.83 -1.86 -15.67
CA SER A 59 -14.79 -1.85 -14.55
C SER A 59 -15.52 -3.18 -14.45
N LYS A 60 -15.61 -3.75 -13.25
CA LYS A 60 -16.33 -4.99 -12.96
C LYS A 60 -17.20 -4.80 -11.73
N LYS A 61 -18.34 -5.51 -11.70
CA LYS A 61 -19.12 -5.65 -10.46
C LYS A 61 -18.29 -6.43 -9.45
N LEU A 62 -18.44 -6.08 -8.17
CA LEU A 62 -17.72 -6.72 -7.06
C LEU A 62 -17.85 -8.26 -7.08
N THR A 63 -19.04 -8.75 -7.46
CA THR A 63 -19.40 -10.16 -7.51
C THR A 63 -18.73 -10.93 -8.66
N ARG A 64 -18.08 -10.22 -9.59
CA ARG A 64 -17.40 -10.75 -10.78
C ARG A 64 -15.89 -10.50 -10.75
N LEU A 65 -15.36 -10.08 -9.60
CA LEU A 65 -13.93 -9.96 -9.42
C LEU A 65 -13.29 -11.35 -9.48
N PRO A 66 -12.08 -11.48 -10.05
CA PRO A 66 -11.36 -12.75 -10.02
C PRO A 66 -11.01 -13.11 -8.57
N ARG A 67 -10.77 -14.40 -8.32
CA ARG A 67 -10.14 -14.86 -7.07
C ARG A 67 -8.79 -14.16 -6.91
N ARG A 68 -8.29 -14.10 -5.66
CA ARG A 68 -7.05 -13.39 -5.30
C ARG A 68 -7.07 -11.89 -5.58
N THR A 69 -8.22 -11.25 -5.32
CA THR A 69 -8.37 -9.80 -5.45
C THR A 69 -8.25 -9.11 -4.09
N ALA A 70 -7.46 -8.03 -4.04
CA ALA A 70 -7.57 -7.01 -2.99
C ALA A 70 -8.58 -5.93 -3.39
N ILE A 71 -9.56 -5.67 -2.55
CA ILE A 71 -10.57 -4.61 -2.73
C ILE A 71 -10.23 -3.47 -1.78
N VAL A 72 -10.06 -2.26 -2.30
CA VAL A 72 -9.70 -1.08 -1.49
C VAL A 72 -10.90 -0.16 -1.34
N ALA A 73 -11.24 0.16 -0.08
CA ALA A 73 -12.24 1.18 0.26
C ALA A 73 -11.66 2.21 1.22
N PHE A 74 -12.29 3.38 1.34
CA PHE A 74 -11.71 4.52 2.07
C PHE A 74 -12.34 4.77 3.44
N SER A 75 -13.29 3.92 3.85
CA SER A 75 -13.89 3.95 5.18
C SER A 75 -13.97 2.55 5.79
N ALA A 76 -13.93 2.48 7.12
CA ALA A 76 -14.07 1.21 7.83
C ALA A 76 -15.46 0.57 7.56
N ASP A 77 -16.51 1.40 7.51
CA ASP A 77 -17.87 0.95 7.25
C ASP A 77 -18.00 0.30 5.86
N GLU A 78 -17.42 0.91 4.83
CA GLU A 78 -17.40 0.31 3.49
C GLU A 78 -16.60 -0.99 3.45
N VAL A 79 -15.43 -1.04 4.11
CA VAL A 79 -14.63 -2.27 4.19
C VAL A 79 -15.43 -3.40 4.80
N TYR A 80 -16.14 -3.17 5.91
CA TYR A 80 -16.96 -4.21 6.53
C TYR A 80 -18.16 -4.59 5.67
N ALA A 81 -18.84 -3.62 5.04
CA ALA A 81 -19.98 -3.88 4.17
C ALA A 81 -19.59 -4.71 2.93
N ILE A 82 -18.47 -4.36 2.28
CA ILE A 82 -17.91 -5.10 1.14
C ILE A 82 -17.47 -6.49 1.58
N ALA A 83 -16.76 -6.62 2.71
CA ALA A 83 -16.31 -7.91 3.21
C ALA A 83 -17.48 -8.84 3.54
N GLU A 84 -18.58 -8.29 4.09
CA GLU A 84 -19.80 -9.05 4.36
C GLU A 84 -20.49 -9.51 3.07
N LEU A 85 -20.57 -8.63 2.06
CA LEU A 85 -21.10 -8.99 0.75
C LEU A 85 -20.29 -10.12 0.10
N ILE A 86 -18.96 -10.04 0.15
CA ILE A 86 -18.07 -11.07 -0.38
C ILE A 86 -18.21 -12.37 0.40
N ARG A 87 -18.23 -12.34 1.74
CA ARG A 87 -18.44 -13.54 2.57
C ARG A 87 -19.72 -14.28 2.19
N ARG A 88 -20.82 -13.55 1.96
CA ARG A 88 -22.11 -14.14 1.57
C ARG A 88 -22.12 -14.79 0.19
N GLN A 89 -21.35 -14.25 -0.76
CA GLN A 89 -21.41 -14.70 -2.16
C GLN A 89 -20.26 -15.61 -2.58
N GLN A 90 -19.10 -15.47 -1.94
CA GLN A 90 -17.84 -16.09 -2.36
C GLN A 90 -17.17 -16.89 -1.23
N GLY A 91 -17.79 -16.99 -0.05
CA GLY A 91 -17.39 -17.89 1.03
C GLY A 91 -16.38 -17.32 2.04
N GLY A 92 -15.65 -16.25 1.74
CA GLY A 92 -14.66 -15.70 2.68
C GLY A 92 -13.98 -14.40 2.23
N ALA A 93 -13.61 -13.56 3.19
CA ALA A 93 -12.79 -12.37 2.97
C ALA A 93 -11.96 -12.04 4.22
N ALA A 94 -10.67 -11.77 4.02
CA ALA A 94 -9.80 -11.17 5.04
C ALA A 94 -10.03 -9.66 5.08
N VAL A 95 -9.89 -9.05 6.26
CA VAL A 95 -10.14 -7.61 6.48
C VAL A 95 -8.90 -6.94 7.06
N VAL A 96 -8.40 -5.90 6.38
CA VAL A 96 -7.24 -5.13 6.86
C VAL A 96 -7.57 -3.63 6.92
N LEU A 97 -7.67 -3.10 8.13
CA LEU A 97 -7.83 -1.66 8.38
C LEU A 97 -6.53 -1.08 8.93
N GLY A 98 -6.26 0.19 8.63
CA GLY A 98 -5.11 0.91 9.19
C GLY A 98 -5.09 0.97 10.73
N ALA A 99 -6.26 0.94 11.37
CA ALA A 99 -6.41 0.95 12.83
C ALA A 99 -6.08 -0.41 13.49
N LEU A 100 -5.95 -1.49 12.73
CA LEU A 100 -5.62 -2.80 13.30
C LEU A 100 -4.17 -2.84 13.78
N SER A 101 -3.96 -3.53 14.92
CA SER A 101 -2.62 -3.79 15.44
C SER A 101 -1.76 -4.50 14.39
N PRO A 102 -0.42 -4.31 14.38
CA PRO A 102 0.46 -4.98 13.43
C PRO A 102 0.27 -6.51 13.41
N ARG A 103 0.09 -7.11 14.59
CA ARG A 103 -0.17 -8.55 14.74
C ARG A 103 -1.47 -8.97 14.07
N THR A 104 -2.56 -8.22 14.29
CA THR A 104 -3.87 -8.52 13.68
C THR A 104 -3.84 -8.36 12.17
N ARG A 105 -3.16 -7.32 11.65
CA ARG A 105 -2.98 -7.16 10.20
C ARG A 105 -2.23 -8.34 9.58
N ASN A 106 -1.11 -8.75 10.18
CA ASN A 106 -0.33 -9.88 9.69
C ASN A 106 -1.14 -11.19 9.70
N ALA A 107 -1.93 -11.44 10.75
CA ALA A 107 -2.79 -12.62 10.80
C ALA A 107 -3.86 -12.62 9.69
N GLN A 108 -4.48 -11.47 9.39
CA GLN A 108 -5.45 -11.36 8.30
C GLN A 108 -4.81 -11.58 6.92
N VAL A 109 -3.59 -11.04 6.75
CA VAL A 109 -2.79 -11.28 5.54
C VAL A 109 -2.40 -12.74 5.40
N GLU A 110 -2.05 -13.41 6.49
CA GLU A 110 -1.70 -14.84 6.48
C GLU A 110 -2.87 -15.71 6.04
N ILE A 111 -4.09 -15.45 6.54
CA ILE A 111 -5.33 -16.13 6.11
C ILE A 111 -5.58 -15.95 4.60
N PHE A 112 -5.28 -14.77 4.05
CA PHE A 112 -5.38 -14.55 2.61
C PHE A 112 -4.27 -15.28 1.83
N GLN A 113 -3.03 -15.27 2.32
CA GLN A 113 -1.90 -15.90 1.64
C GLN A 113 -1.92 -17.43 1.70
N SER A 114 -2.47 -18.02 2.77
CA SER A 114 -2.68 -19.46 2.90
C SER A 114 -3.70 -20.00 1.88
N GLY A 115 -4.53 -19.12 1.32
CA GLY A 115 -5.65 -19.49 0.46
C GLY A 115 -6.91 -19.90 1.23
N ASP A 116 -6.95 -19.70 2.55
CA ASP A 116 -8.19 -19.91 3.34
C ASP A 116 -9.30 -18.97 2.86
N VAL A 117 -8.94 -17.79 2.36
CA VAL A 117 -9.85 -16.85 1.69
C VAL A 117 -9.23 -16.29 0.41
N ASP A 118 -10.06 -16.10 -0.62
CA ASP A 118 -9.64 -15.60 -1.93
C ASP A 118 -9.62 -14.08 -2.04
N TYR A 119 -10.18 -13.37 -1.07
CA TYR A 119 -10.39 -11.92 -1.14
C TYR A 119 -9.82 -11.23 0.09
N LEU A 120 -9.17 -10.09 -0.15
CA LEU A 120 -8.70 -9.19 0.89
C LEU A 120 -9.47 -7.87 0.73
N VAL A 121 -10.20 -7.43 1.74
CA VAL A 121 -10.86 -6.12 1.75
C VAL A 121 -10.13 -5.22 2.72
N ALA A 122 -9.69 -4.05 2.25
CA ALA A 122 -8.81 -3.22 3.04
C ALA A 122 -9.00 -1.73 2.82
N THR A 123 -8.43 -0.93 3.73
CA THR A 123 -8.17 0.48 3.44
C THR A 123 -6.87 0.67 2.68
N ASP A 124 -6.59 1.90 2.28
CA ASP A 124 -5.33 2.38 1.71
C ASP A 124 -4.07 2.01 2.54
N ALA A 125 -4.25 1.58 3.80
CA ALA A 125 -3.21 1.08 4.67
C ALA A 125 -2.44 -0.13 4.12
N ILE A 126 -2.97 -0.88 3.15
CA ILE A 126 -2.23 -1.98 2.49
C ILE A 126 -1.17 -1.48 1.50
N GLY A 127 -1.20 -0.20 1.13
CA GLY A 127 -0.24 0.39 0.19
C GLY A 127 1.20 0.41 0.71
N MET A 128 1.41 0.16 2.00
CA MET A 128 2.74 0.05 2.61
C MET A 128 2.74 -0.81 3.88
N GLY A 129 3.89 -1.43 4.18
CA GLY A 129 4.13 -2.11 5.46
C GLY A 129 3.62 -3.56 5.53
N LEU A 130 3.11 -4.12 4.45
CA LEU A 130 2.72 -5.53 4.32
C LEU A 130 3.27 -6.09 3.01
N ASN A 131 3.77 -7.33 3.05
CA ASN A 131 4.11 -8.07 1.83
C ASN A 131 2.87 -8.87 1.42
N LEU A 132 2.30 -8.54 0.27
CA LEU A 132 1.09 -9.16 -0.25
C LEU A 132 1.35 -9.71 -1.64
N ASP A 133 1.05 -10.99 -1.82
CA ASP A 133 1.03 -11.60 -3.15
C ASP A 133 -0.33 -11.36 -3.79
N LEU A 134 -0.41 -10.39 -4.71
CA LEU A 134 -1.66 -9.93 -5.31
C LEU A 134 -1.59 -9.94 -6.84
N GLU A 135 -2.62 -10.51 -7.45
CA GLU A 135 -2.80 -10.49 -8.90
C GLU A 135 -3.73 -9.36 -9.35
N HIS A 136 -4.68 -8.98 -8.50
CA HIS A 136 -5.69 -7.98 -8.83
C HIS A 136 -5.97 -7.02 -7.67
N VAL A 137 -6.17 -5.74 -8.02
CA VAL A 137 -6.60 -4.70 -7.08
C VAL A 137 -7.83 -4.03 -7.68
N ALA A 138 -8.89 -3.90 -6.88
CA ALA A 138 -10.20 -3.37 -7.26
C ALA A 138 -10.67 -2.25 -6.33
#